data_AF-A0A2R8ZP23-F1
#
_entry.id   AF-A0A2R8ZP23-F1
#
_cell.length_a   1.000
_cell.length_b   1.000
_cell.length_c   1.000
_cell.angle_alpha   90.00
_cell.angle_beta   90.00
_cell.angle_gamma   90.00
#
_symmetry.space_group_name_H-M   'P 1'
#
loop_
_entity.id
_entity.type
_entity.pdbx_description
1 polymer ?
#
loop_
_entity_poly.entity_id
_entity_poly.type
_entity_poly.pdbx_seq_one_letter_code
_entity_poly.pdbx_strand_id
1 'polypeptide(L)'
;MLGSLVAQLSFPGFPSIQLPYLIDGTHKITQSNAILRYIARKHNLCGESEKEQIREDILENQFMQLAKLCYDPDFEKLKPEYLQALPEMLKLYSQFLGKQPWFLGDKITFVDFIAYDVLERNQVFEPSCLDAFPNLKDFISRFEVMPPASFLFMSLIPFPPL
;
A
#
# COMPACT_ATOMS: atom_id res chain seq x y z
N MET A 1 22.01 12.58 -18.76
CA MET A 1 20.70 12.08 -18.25
C MET A 1 20.36 12.62 -16.86
N LEU A 2 21.23 12.55 -15.85
CA LEU A 2 20.97 13.09 -14.50
C LEU A 2 20.60 14.60 -14.47
N GLY A 3 21.26 15.44 -15.26
CA GLY A 3 20.99 16.89 -15.29
C GLY A 3 19.59 17.27 -15.78
N SER A 4 18.96 16.45 -16.64
CA SER A 4 17.59 16.69 -17.14
C SER A 4 16.53 16.31 -16.10
N LEU A 5 16.76 15.22 -15.35
CA LEU A 5 15.85 14.79 -14.28
C LEU A 5 15.92 15.76 -13.09
N VAL A 6 17.13 16.19 -12.70
CA VAL A 6 17.31 17.19 -11.65
C VAL A 6 16.68 18.53 -12.08
N ALA A 7 16.82 18.96 -13.33
CA ALA A 7 16.15 20.17 -13.82
C ALA A 7 14.61 20.05 -13.83
N GLN A 8 14.06 18.87 -14.16
CA GLN A 8 12.62 18.59 -14.08
C GLN A 8 12.09 18.57 -12.64
N LEU A 9 12.87 18.04 -11.71
CA LEU A 9 12.51 17.95 -10.29
C LEU A 9 12.75 19.26 -9.52
N SER A 10 13.66 20.11 -10.00
CA SER A 10 13.95 21.44 -9.45
C SER A 10 12.97 22.52 -9.92
N PHE A 11 11.85 22.12 -10.55
CA PHE A 11 10.86 23.07 -11.06
C PHE A 11 10.21 23.88 -9.93
N PRO A 12 9.93 25.18 -10.13
CA PRO A 12 9.14 25.95 -9.19
C PRO A 12 7.77 25.27 -8.98
N GLY A 13 7.46 24.92 -7.73
CA GLY A 13 6.15 24.39 -7.32
C GLY A 13 6.13 23.05 -6.60
N PHE A 14 7.26 22.34 -6.43
CA PHE A 14 7.34 21.23 -5.47
C PHE A 14 7.92 21.71 -4.14
N PRO A 15 7.29 21.38 -2.99
CA PRO A 15 7.81 21.76 -1.67
C PRO A 15 9.10 21.00 -1.30
N SER A 16 9.34 19.83 -1.89
CA SER A 16 10.56 19.02 -1.72
C SER A 16 10.84 18.19 -2.98
N ILE A 17 12.11 17.93 -3.28
CA ILE A 17 12.52 16.99 -4.34
C ILE A 17 12.47 15.59 -3.74
N GLN A 18 11.39 14.86 -3.98
CA GLN A 18 11.21 13.51 -3.46
C GLN A 18 10.46 12.63 -4.47
N LEU A 19 10.79 11.33 -4.48
CA LEU A 19 10.02 10.31 -5.19
C LEU A 19 9.10 9.59 -4.20
N PRO A 20 7.90 9.16 -4.63
CA PRO A 20 7.27 9.48 -5.91
C PRO A 20 6.73 10.92 -5.98
N TYR A 21 6.48 11.41 -7.20
CA TYR A 21 5.77 12.65 -7.48
C TYR A 21 4.67 12.44 -8.53
N LEU A 22 3.64 13.27 -8.50
CA LEU A 22 2.56 13.34 -9.49
C LEU A 22 2.43 14.79 -10.00
N ILE A 23 2.31 14.94 -11.32
CA ILE A 23 1.96 16.21 -11.98
C ILE A 23 0.62 16.02 -12.70
N ASP A 24 -0.39 16.76 -12.27
CA ASP A 24 -1.75 16.74 -12.84
C ASP A 24 -2.23 18.17 -13.09
N GLY A 25 -2.01 18.64 -14.32
CA GLY A 25 -2.21 20.03 -14.72
C GLY A 25 -1.36 20.99 -13.87
N THR A 26 -2.03 21.83 -13.08
CA THR A 26 -1.38 22.78 -12.17
C THR A 26 -0.97 22.15 -10.83
N HIS A 27 -1.45 20.95 -10.51
CA HIS A 27 -1.16 20.28 -9.25
C HIS A 27 0.17 19.53 -9.36
N LYS A 28 1.08 19.82 -8.42
CA LYS A 28 2.39 19.18 -8.27
C LYS A 28 2.47 18.61 -6.86
N ILE A 29 2.47 17.29 -6.74
CA ILE A 29 2.30 16.58 -5.46
C ILE A 29 3.45 15.61 -5.27
N THR A 30 4.08 15.66 -4.09
CA THR A 30 5.05 14.66 -3.60
C THR A 30 4.46 13.93 -2.40
N GLN A 31 5.12 12.85 -1.94
CA GLN A 31 4.61 11.87 -0.96
C GLN A 31 3.57 10.92 -1.54
N SER A 32 3.82 9.62 -1.46
CA SER A 32 2.91 8.56 -1.95
C SER A 32 1.51 8.71 -1.37
N ASN A 33 1.39 8.93 -0.07
CA ASN A 33 0.10 9.05 0.62
C ASN A 33 -0.68 10.30 0.18
N ALA A 34 0.01 11.44 0.01
CA ALA A 34 -0.63 12.65 -0.48
C ALA A 34 -1.11 12.51 -1.93
N ILE A 35 -0.33 11.83 -2.77
CA ILE A 35 -0.70 11.47 -4.15
C ILE A 35 -1.93 10.56 -4.15
N LEU A 36 -1.94 9.50 -3.33
CA LEU A 36 -3.06 8.57 -3.21
C LEU A 36 -4.34 9.29 -2.74
N ARG A 37 -4.27 10.09 -1.67
CA ARG A 37 -5.40 10.89 -1.20
C ARG A 37 -5.90 11.91 -2.24
N TYR A 38 -5.01 12.51 -3.03
CA TYR A 38 -5.40 13.41 -4.12
C TYR A 38 -6.24 12.69 -5.18
N ILE A 39 -5.78 11.53 -5.63
CA ILE A 39 -6.51 10.69 -6.59
C ILE A 39 -7.83 10.23 -5.98
N ALA A 40 -7.80 9.77 -4.72
CA ALA A 40 -8.99 9.28 -4.03
C ALA A 40 -10.10 10.34 -3.94
N ARG A 41 -9.75 11.59 -3.59
CA ARG A 41 -10.70 12.71 -3.53
C ARG A 41 -11.33 13.03 -4.89
N LYS A 42 -10.59 12.87 -5.99
CA LYS A 42 -11.14 13.07 -7.34
C LYS A 42 -12.17 12.01 -7.76
N HIS A 43 -12.13 10.84 -7.14
CA HIS A 43 -12.95 9.69 -7.52
C HIS A 43 -13.90 9.21 -6.41
N ASN A 44 -14.05 9.97 -5.32
CA ASN A 44 -14.87 9.62 -4.16
C ASN A 44 -14.47 8.27 -3.52
N LEU A 45 -13.16 8.05 -3.37
CA LEU A 45 -12.58 6.83 -2.77
C LEU A 45 -12.00 7.08 -1.36
N CYS A 46 -12.51 8.09 -0.65
CA CYS A 46 -12.18 8.38 0.75
C CYS A 46 -13.36 8.00 1.65
N GLY A 47 -13.10 7.84 2.95
CA GLY A 47 -14.15 7.66 3.95
C GLY A 47 -15.19 8.77 3.93
N GLU A 48 -16.47 8.39 3.93
CA GLU A 48 -17.63 9.29 3.85
C GLU A 48 -18.09 9.75 5.23
N SER A 49 -17.81 8.97 6.28
CA SER A 49 -18.14 9.29 7.67
C SER A 49 -16.88 9.52 8.53
N GLU A 50 -17.03 10.25 9.64
CA GLU A 50 -15.95 10.44 10.62
C GLU A 50 -15.34 9.12 11.08
N LYS A 51 -16.19 8.11 11.28
CA LYS A 51 -15.75 6.76 11.66
C LYS A 51 -14.88 6.12 10.58
N GLU A 52 -15.23 6.29 9.31
CA GLU A 52 -14.45 5.78 8.19
C GLU A 52 -13.14 6.55 8.04
N GLN A 53 -13.15 7.87 8.20
CA GLN A 53 -11.95 8.71 8.12
C GLN A 53 -10.96 8.40 9.25
N ILE A 54 -11.44 8.15 10.47
CA ILE A 54 -10.57 7.70 11.57
C ILE A 54 -9.92 6.35 11.22
N ARG A 55 -10.70 5.40 10.67
CA ARG A 55 -10.17 4.09 10.27
C ARG A 55 -9.17 4.21 9.11
N GLU A 56 -9.46 5.09 8.16
CA GLU A 56 -8.60 5.45 7.03
C GLU A 56 -7.25 5.97 7.53
N ASP A 57 -7.26 6.95 8.42
CA ASP A 57 -6.06 7.57 8.98
C ASP A 57 -5.22 6.58 9.80
N ILE A 58 -5.87 5.68 10.54
CA ILE A 58 -5.16 4.61 11.26
C ILE A 58 -4.41 3.71 10.27
N LEU A 59 -5.08 3.22 9.22
CA LEU A 59 -4.48 2.29 8.26
C LEU A 59 -3.36 2.92 7.43
N GLU A 60 -3.56 4.16 6.98
CA GLU A 60 -2.58 4.87 6.15
C GLU A 60 -1.22 4.99 6.85
N ASN A 61 -1.21 5.12 8.18
CA ASN A 61 0.00 5.29 8.98
C ASN A 61 0.68 3.98 9.40
N GLN A 62 0.12 2.81 9.06
CA GLN A 62 0.66 1.50 9.50
C GLN A 62 1.74 0.91 8.58
N PHE A 63 2.41 1.75 7.78
CA PHE A 63 3.44 1.30 6.84
C PHE A 63 4.84 1.50 7.40
N MET A 64 5.82 0.79 6.81
CA MET A 64 7.28 0.93 6.96
C MET A 64 8.00 -0.22 7.68
N GLN A 65 7.36 -1.15 8.38
CA GLN A 65 8.10 -2.16 9.16
C GLN A 65 8.93 -3.10 8.28
N LEU A 66 8.33 -3.71 7.25
CA LEU A 66 9.04 -4.62 6.34
C LEU A 66 10.14 -3.90 5.57
N ALA A 67 9.86 -2.70 5.07
CA ALA A 67 10.84 -1.91 4.32
C ALA A 67 12.08 -1.56 5.18
N LYS A 68 11.87 -1.18 6.45
CA LYS A 68 12.97 -0.92 7.38
C LYS A 68 13.83 -2.16 7.61
N LEU A 69 13.20 -3.32 7.80
CA LEU A 69 13.90 -4.59 7.96
C LEU A 69 14.76 -4.92 6.73
N CYS A 70 14.19 -4.85 5.52
CA CYS A 70 14.86 -5.28 4.29
C CYS A 70 16.10 -4.44 3.94
N TYR A 71 16.18 -3.19 4.39
CA TYR A 71 17.33 -2.30 4.15
C TYR A 71 18.29 -2.23 5.35
N ASP A 72 18.00 -2.94 6.43
CA ASP A 72 18.88 -2.96 7.60
C ASP A 72 20.11 -3.85 7.33
N PRO A 73 21.34 -3.38 7.62
CA PRO A 73 22.55 -4.19 7.44
C PRO A 73 22.57 -5.48 8.27
N ASP A 74 21.80 -5.54 9.38
CA ASP A 74 21.63 -6.71 10.24
C ASP A 74 20.39 -7.55 9.87
N PHE A 75 19.85 -7.41 8.64
CA PHE A 75 18.66 -8.11 8.14
C PHE A 75 18.56 -9.58 8.58
N GLU A 76 19.59 -10.38 8.37
CA GLU A 76 19.59 -11.82 8.68
C GLU A 76 19.39 -12.10 10.19
N LYS A 77 19.82 -11.19 11.06
CA LYS A 77 19.64 -11.31 12.51
C LYS A 77 18.26 -10.84 12.95
N LEU A 78 17.70 -9.83 12.27
CA LEU A 78 16.42 -9.21 12.61
C LEU A 78 15.22 -9.96 12.01
N LYS A 79 15.41 -10.66 10.89
CA LYS A 79 14.36 -11.40 10.19
C LYS A 79 13.60 -12.39 11.09
N PRO A 80 14.25 -13.21 11.95
CA PRO A 80 13.52 -14.13 12.82
C PRO A 80 12.57 -13.42 13.80
N GLU A 81 12.97 -12.28 14.37
CA GLU A 81 12.12 -11.49 15.26
C GLU A 81 10.90 -10.94 14.51
N TYR A 82 11.12 -10.43 13.30
CA TYR A 82 10.03 -9.97 12.45
C TYR A 82 9.02 -11.10 12.14
N LEU A 83 9.51 -12.27 11.75
CA LEU A 83 8.65 -13.42 11.45
C LEU A 83 7.89 -13.92 12.69
N GLN A 84 8.44 -13.78 13.90
CA GLN A 84 7.74 -14.08 15.15
C GLN A 84 6.62 -13.06 15.45
N ALA A 85 6.83 -11.79 15.12
CA ALA A 85 5.85 -10.73 15.36
C ALA A 85 4.75 -10.65 14.26
N LEU A 86 5.06 -11.12 13.05
CA LEU A 86 4.20 -11.02 11.88
C LEU A 86 2.79 -11.60 12.08
N PRO A 87 2.59 -12.80 12.70
CA PRO A 87 1.25 -13.34 12.91
C PRO A 87 0.34 -12.45 13.78
N GLU A 88 0.88 -11.83 14.84
CA GLU A 88 0.07 -10.92 15.68
C GLU A 88 -0.25 -9.61 14.94
N MET A 89 0.67 -9.10 14.11
CA MET A 89 0.38 -7.97 13.23
C MET A 89 -0.76 -8.29 12.24
N LEU A 90 -0.67 -9.43 11.54
CA LEU A 90 -1.67 -9.86 10.55
C LEU A 90 -3.03 -10.16 11.21
N LYS A 91 -3.03 -10.68 12.43
CA LYS A 91 -4.25 -10.87 13.22
C LYS A 91 -4.95 -9.54 13.51
N LEU A 92 -4.22 -8.46 13.79
CA LEU A 92 -4.82 -7.14 13.95
C LEU A 92 -5.49 -6.66 12.66
N TYR A 93 -4.85 -6.84 11.49
CA TYR A 93 -5.47 -6.55 10.19
C TYR A 93 -6.71 -7.41 9.93
N SER A 94 -6.63 -8.72 10.20
CA SER A 94 -7.75 -9.65 10.05
C SER A 94 -8.94 -9.25 10.93
N GLN A 95 -8.68 -8.86 12.19
CA GLN A 95 -9.72 -8.36 13.09
C GLN A 95 -10.29 -7.02 12.64
N PHE A 96 -9.45 -6.13 12.12
CA PHE A 96 -9.85 -4.81 11.66
C PHE A 96 -10.74 -4.89 10.41
N LEU A 97 -10.41 -5.78 9.45
CA LEU A 97 -11.27 -6.10 8.30
C LEU A 97 -12.55 -6.80 8.73
N GLY A 98 -12.43 -7.77 9.65
CA GLY A 98 -13.54 -8.55 10.15
C GLY A 98 -14.24 -9.33 9.03
N LYS A 99 -15.54 -9.05 8.85
CA LYS A 99 -16.39 -9.66 7.81
C LYS A 99 -16.66 -8.73 6.62
N GLN A 100 -16.08 -7.53 6.63
CA GLN A 100 -16.31 -6.56 5.57
C GLN A 100 -15.56 -6.95 4.30
N PRO A 101 -16.08 -6.63 3.11
CA PRO A 101 -15.35 -6.86 1.86
C PRO A 101 -14.14 -5.92 1.72
N TRP A 102 -14.23 -4.71 2.28
CA TRP A 102 -13.17 -3.68 2.28
C TRP A 102 -12.94 -3.13 3.69
N PHE A 103 -11.79 -2.52 3.92
CA PHE A 103 -11.37 -2.09 5.25
C PHE A 103 -12.26 -1.00 5.88
N LEU A 104 -12.93 -0.19 5.05
CA LEU A 104 -13.88 0.82 5.52
C LEU A 104 -15.35 0.39 5.42
N GLY A 105 -15.65 -0.78 4.84
CA GLY A 105 -17.02 -1.29 4.73
C GLY A 105 -17.30 -1.92 3.38
N ASP A 106 -18.43 -1.56 2.78
CA ASP A 106 -18.93 -2.16 1.52
C ASP A 106 -18.31 -1.56 0.25
N LYS A 107 -17.71 -0.36 0.34
CA LYS A 107 -17.09 0.34 -0.79
C LYS A 107 -15.57 0.29 -0.67
N ILE A 108 -14.90 0.10 -1.81
CA ILE A 108 -13.44 0.23 -1.88
C ILE A 108 -13.03 1.68 -1.72
N THR A 109 -11.93 1.89 -1.01
CA THR A 109 -11.29 3.19 -0.76
C THR A 109 -9.79 3.09 -1.00
N PHE A 110 -9.08 4.22 -1.03
CA PHE A 110 -7.64 4.18 -1.31
C PHE A 110 -6.83 3.41 -0.26
N VAL A 111 -7.33 3.27 0.98
CA VAL A 111 -6.65 2.48 2.02
C VAL A 111 -6.67 0.98 1.74
N ASP A 112 -7.59 0.49 0.92
CA ASP A 112 -7.57 -0.90 0.46
C ASP A 112 -6.40 -1.17 -0.50
N PHE A 113 -6.02 -0.19 -1.32
CA PHE A 113 -4.84 -0.28 -2.19
C PHE A 113 -3.55 -0.30 -1.37
N ILE A 114 -3.51 0.52 -0.32
CA ILE A 114 -2.43 0.53 0.66
C ILE A 114 -2.38 -0.85 1.32
N ALA A 115 -3.46 -1.30 1.96
CA ALA A 115 -3.49 -2.58 2.66
C ALA A 115 -3.11 -3.78 1.77
N TYR A 116 -3.58 -3.81 0.52
CA TYR A 116 -3.16 -4.80 -0.47
C TYR A 116 -1.64 -4.85 -0.62
N ASP A 117 -0.99 -3.70 -0.84
CA ASP A 117 0.47 -3.61 -0.98
C ASP A 117 1.24 -4.06 0.28
N VAL A 118 0.71 -3.90 1.50
CA VAL A 118 1.34 -4.49 2.69
C VAL A 118 1.14 -6.00 2.75
N LEU A 119 -0.06 -6.48 2.49
CA LEU A 119 -0.38 -7.90 2.65
C LEU A 119 0.33 -8.73 1.58
N GLU A 120 0.33 -8.26 0.33
CA GLU A 120 1.02 -8.90 -0.80
C GLU A 120 2.54 -8.95 -0.55
N ARG A 121 3.17 -7.84 -0.15
CA ARG A 121 4.61 -7.84 0.15
C ARG A 121 4.99 -8.79 1.28
N ASN A 122 4.16 -8.89 2.31
CA ASN A 122 4.36 -9.86 3.39
C ASN A 122 4.19 -11.30 2.92
N GLN A 123 3.20 -11.56 2.05
CA GLN A 123 3.00 -12.87 1.46
C GLN A 123 4.16 -13.25 0.53
N VAL A 124 4.72 -12.31 -0.24
CA VAL A 124 5.94 -12.55 -1.02
C VAL A 124 7.14 -12.84 -0.11
N PHE A 125 7.24 -12.15 1.02
CA PHE A 125 8.34 -12.33 1.98
C PHE A 125 8.26 -13.65 2.77
N GLU A 126 7.05 -14.04 3.19
CA GLU A 126 6.73 -15.30 3.87
C GLU A 126 5.42 -15.88 3.30
N PRO A 127 5.50 -16.80 2.32
CA PRO A 127 4.34 -17.31 1.57
C PRO A 127 3.20 -17.87 2.43
N SER A 128 3.53 -18.43 3.60
CA SER A 128 2.56 -19.05 4.49
C SER A 128 1.91 -18.08 5.49
N CYS A 129 2.34 -16.81 5.55
CA CYS A 129 1.94 -15.89 6.63
C CYS A 129 0.43 -15.62 6.71
N LEU A 130 -0.31 -15.77 5.60
CA LEU A 130 -1.75 -15.54 5.54
C LEU A 130 -2.60 -16.80 5.74
N ASP A 131 -2.02 -17.99 5.88
CA ASP A 131 -2.78 -19.24 5.94
C ASP A 131 -3.71 -19.34 7.15
N ALA A 132 -3.36 -18.67 8.25
CA ALA A 132 -4.21 -18.56 9.44
C ALA A 132 -5.33 -17.52 9.32
N PHE A 133 -5.37 -16.72 8.23
CA PHE A 133 -6.27 -15.58 8.07
C PHE A 133 -7.06 -15.65 6.75
N PRO A 134 -8.06 -16.55 6.63
CA PRO A 134 -8.85 -16.71 5.41
C PRO A 134 -9.47 -15.41 4.88
N ASN A 135 -9.94 -14.53 5.77
CA ASN A 135 -10.54 -13.26 5.35
C ASN A 135 -9.55 -12.30 4.68
N LEU A 136 -8.26 -12.35 5.05
CA LEU A 136 -7.22 -11.57 4.38
C LEU A 136 -6.86 -12.18 3.01
N LYS A 137 -6.86 -13.51 2.90
CA LYS A 137 -6.70 -14.18 1.59
C LYS A 137 -7.86 -13.83 0.66
N ASP A 138 -9.09 -13.86 1.16
CA ASP A 138 -10.28 -13.46 0.41
C ASP A 138 -10.22 -11.99 -0.03
N PHE A 139 -9.69 -11.10 0.82
CA PHE A 139 -9.46 -9.70 0.48
C PHE A 139 -8.46 -9.56 -0.68
N ILE A 140 -7.30 -10.22 -0.62
CA ILE A 140 -6.30 -10.21 -1.71
C ILE A 140 -6.93 -10.69 -3.00
N SER A 141 -7.57 -11.86 -2.99
CA SER A 141 -8.21 -12.42 -4.18
C SER A 141 -9.30 -11.50 -4.74
N ARG A 142 -10.08 -10.83 -3.88
CA ARG A 142 -11.08 -9.85 -4.30
C ARG A 142 -10.46 -8.63 -4.96
N PHE A 143 -9.34 -8.15 -4.44
CA PHE A 143 -8.62 -7.00 -4.98
C PHE A 143 -8.03 -7.31 -6.37
N GLU A 144 -7.38 -8.46 -6.53
CA GLU A 144 -6.70 -8.86 -7.78
C GLU A 144 -7.67 -9.05 -8.97
N VAL A 145 -8.90 -9.51 -8.71
CA VAL A 145 -9.89 -9.75 -9.77
C VAL A 145 -10.73 -8.51 -10.11
N MET A 146 -10.58 -7.41 -9.38
CA MET A 146 -11.33 -6.18 -9.64
C MET A 146 -10.93 -5.56 -10.99
N PRO A 147 -11.85 -5.24 -11.91
CA PRO A 147 -11.52 -4.45 -13.09
C PRO A 147 -11.31 -2.98 -12.70
N PRO A 148 -10.25 -2.27 -13.16
CA PRO A 148 -9.20 -2.68 -14.11
C PRO A 148 -7.91 -3.25 -13.47
N ALA A 149 -7.87 -3.50 -12.16
CA ALA A 149 -6.70 -4.11 -11.50
C ALA A 149 -6.32 -5.45 -12.13
N SER A 150 -7.31 -6.28 -12.50
CA SER A 150 -7.09 -7.51 -13.26
C SER A 150 -6.41 -7.28 -14.62
N PHE A 151 -6.74 -6.20 -15.34
CA PHE A 151 -6.05 -5.83 -16.58
C PHE A 151 -4.60 -5.41 -16.31
N LEU A 152 -4.36 -4.70 -15.21
CA LEU A 152 -3.03 -4.26 -14.81
C LEU A 152 -2.13 -5.46 -14.44
N PHE A 153 -2.63 -6.38 -13.60
CA PHE A 153 -1.91 -7.60 -13.20
C PHE A 153 -1.69 -8.58 -14.36
N MET A 154 -2.65 -8.69 -15.29
CA MET A 154 -2.46 -9.50 -16.50
C MET A 154 -1.50 -8.87 -17.51
N SER A 155 -1.37 -7.53 -17.52
CA SER A 155 -0.43 -6.81 -18.38
C SER A 155 1.00 -6.70 -17.79
N LEU A 156 1.16 -6.96 -16.49
CA LEU A 156 2.40 -6.89 -15.74
C LEU A 156 2.73 -8.24 -15.11
N ILE A 157 3.30 -9.19 -15.87
CA ILE A 157 4.34 -10.15 -15.44
C ILE A 157 4.72 -11.05 -16.66
N PRO A 158 6.01 -11.39 -16.85
CA PRO A 158 7.00 -11.50 -15.78
C PRO A 158 8.16 -10.53 -15.89
N PHE A 159 8.54 -9.94 -14.74
CA PHE A 159 9.97 -9.79 -14.48
C PHE A 159 10.57 -11.20 -14.45
N PRO A 160 11.61 -11.47 -15.24
CA PRO A 160 12.27 -12.77 -15.22
C PRO A 160 12.85 -13.02 -13.82
N PRO A 161 12.89 -14.28 -13.35
CA PRO A 161 13.64 -14.61 -12.15
C PRO A 161 15.12 -14.22 -12.38
N LEU A 162 15.74 -13.67 -11.33
CA LEU A 162 17.19 -13.40 -11.29
C LEU A 162 18.00 -14.67 -11.52
#